data_AF-A0A7I8CFI2-F1
#
_entry.id   AF-A0A7I8CFI2-F1
#
_cell.length_a   1.000
_cell.length_b   1.000
_cell.length_c   1.000
_cell.angle_alpha   90.00
_cell.angle_beta   90.00
_cell.angle_gamma   90.00
#
_symmetry.space_group_name_H-M   'P 1'
#
loop_
_entity.id
_entity.type
_entity.pdbx_description
1 polymer ?
#
loop_
_entity_poly.entity_id
_entity_poly.type
_entity_poly.pdbx_seq_one_letter_code
_entity_poly.pdbx_strand_id
1 'polypeptide(L)'
;MFARGHVPGAINLPHGKIVASKLAGYPPDTLFVTYCAGPHCNGATRGAIRLAQLGRPVKVMVGGVTGWVDEGFELATAASV
;
A
#
# COMPACT_ATOMS: atom_id res chain seq x y z
N MET A 1 4.66 -6.15 -10.74
CA MET A 1 4.39 -6.95 -9.52
C MET A 1 2.91 -6.85 -9.13
N PHE A 2 2.36 -5.65 -8.89
CA PHE A 2 0.93 -5.47 -8.54
C PHE A 2 -0.08 -6.24 -9.42
N ALA A 3 0.02 -6.11 -10.75
CA ALA A 3 -0.94 -6.76 -11.67
C ALA A 3 -0.95 -8.30 -11.58
N ARG A 4 0.19 -8.90 -11.18
CA ARG A 4 0.36 -10.36 -11.03
C ARG A 4 -0.09 -10.87 -9.66
N GLY A 5 -0.37 -9.98 -8.71
CA GLY A 5 -0.69 -10.31 -7.32
C GLY A 5 -0.59 -9.09 -6.41
N HIS A 6 -1.68 -8.77 -5.72
CA HIS A 6 -1.76 -7.71 -4.73
C HIS A 6 -2.79 -8.06 -3.65
N VAL A 7 -2.73 -7.39 -2.50
CA VAL A 7 -3.76 -7.56 -1.46
C VAL A 7 -5.11 -7.13 -2.04
N PRO A 8 -6.19 -7.91 -1.89
CA PRO A 8 -7.51 -7.54 -2.38
C PRO A 8 -7.93 -6.13 -1.97
N GLY A 9 -8.45 -5.35 -2.92
CA GLY A 9 -8.85 -3.95 -2.69
C GLY A 9 -7.70 -2.94 -2.64
N ALA A 10 -6.44 -3.37 -2.75
CA ALA A 10 -5.31 -2.45 -2.80
C ALA A 10 -5.34 -1.61 -4.09
N ILE A 11 -4.86 -0.37 -3.98
CA ILE A 11 -4.63 0.51 -5.13
C ILE A 11 -3.14 0.57 -5.46
N ASN A 12 -2.80 0.61 -6.74
CA ASN A 12 -1.42 0.77 -7.17
C ASN A 12 -1.00 2.25 -7.14
N LEU A 13 -0.41 2.69 -6.02
CA LEU A 13 0.13 4.04 -5.86
C LEU A 13 1.64 3.99 -5.54
N PRO A 14 2.52 4.09 -6.55
CA PRO A 14 3.96 4.13 -6.32
C PRO A 14 4.36 5.31 -5.43
N HIS A 15 5.31 5.10 -4.51
CA HIS A 15 5.66 6.12 -3.51
C HIS A 15 6.03 7.48 -4.12
N GLY A 16 6.71 7.53 -5.28
CA GLY A 16 7.04 8.79 -5.96
C GLY A 16 5.83 9.57 -6.51
N LYS A 17 4.66 8.95 -6.56
CA LYS A 17 3.39 9.56 -7.01
C LYS A 17 2.44 9.88 -5.84
N ILE A 18 2.86 9.68 -4.60
CA ILE A 18 2.10 10.08 -3.41
C ILE A 18 2.27 11.60 -3.24
N VAL A 19 1.30 12.35 -3.77
CA VAL A 19 1.25 13.82 -3.75
C VAL A 19 -0.16 14.28 -3.39
N ALA A 20 -0.30 15.49 -2.84
CA ALA A 20 -1.58 16.00 -2.32
C ALA A 20 -2.74 15.90 -3.34
N SER A 21 -2.49 16.24 -4.61
CA SER A 21 -3.51 16.17 -5.66
C SER A 21 -4.02 14.75 -5.93
N LYS A 22 -3.19 13.72 -5.75
CA LYS A 22 -3.59 12.31 -5.87
C LYS A 22 -4.38 11.81 -4.67
N LEU A 23 -4.31 12.53 -3.55
CA LEU A 23 -5.02 12.19 -2.31
C LEU A 23 -6.30 13.01 -2.10
N ALA A 24 -6.57 14.00 -2.95
CA ALA A 24 -7.69 14.92 -2.82
C ALA A 24 -9.07 14.24 -2.85
N GLY A 25 -9.18 13.08 -3.50
CA GLY A 25 -10.41 12.27 -3.53
C GLY A 25 -10.67 11.47 -2.25
N TYR A 26 -9.73 11.41 -1.31
CA TYR A 26 -9.87 10.66 -0.07
C TYR A 26 -10.21 11.59 1.11
N PRO A 27 -11.26 11.31 1.90
CA PRO A 27 -11.59 12.03 3.13
C PRO A 27 -10.36 12.21 4.02
N PRO A 28 -10.08 13.37 4.63
CA PRO A 28 -8.84 13.66 5.36
C PRO A 28 -8.39 12.60 6.37
N ASP A 29 -9.34 11.98 7.05
CA ASP A 29 -9.20 10.94 8.08
C ASP A 29 -9.04 9.51 7.53
N THR A 30 -9.07 9.33 6.20
CA THR A 30 -8.83 8.03 5.56
C THR A 30 -7.51 7.45 6.05
N LEU A 31 -7.59 6.30 6.72
CA LEU A 31 -6.43 5.54 7.12
C LEU A 31 -5.84 4.80 5.92
N PHE A 32 -4.63 5.19 5.53
CA PHE A 32 -3.88 4.46 4.52
C PHE A 32 -3.09 3.32 5.16
N VAL A 33 -3.00 2.21 4.43
CA VAL A 33 -2.12 1.09 4.78
C VAL A 33 -1.15 0.88 3.64
N THR A 34 0.14 0.97 3.92
CA THR A 34 1.19 0.73 2.92
C THR A 34 1.84 -0.64 3.14
N TYR A 35 2.12 -1.33 2.04
CA TYR A 35 2.87 -2.58 2.05
C TYR A 35 3.80 -2.65 0.83
N CYS A 36 4.76 -3.57 0.86
CA CYS A 36 5.64 -3.87 -0.26
C CYS A 36 5.78 -5.41 -0.39
N ALA A 37 6.77 -5.89 -1.14
CA ALA A 37 7.03 -7.30 -1.32
C ALA A 37 7.19 -8.06 0.01
N GLY A 38 8.02 -7.55 0.93
CA GLY A 38 8.31 -8.23 2.19
C GLY A 38 9.16 -7.39 3.15
N PRO A 39 9.67 -7.98 4.25
CA PRO A 39 10.35 -7.28 5.35
C PRO A 39 11.63 -6.54 4.92
N HIS A 40 12.31 -6.99 3.86
CA HIS A 40 13.52 -6.33 3.34
C HIS A 40 13.23 -5.18 2.37
N CYS A 41 11.95 -4.86 2.11
CA CYS A 41 11.59 -3.76 1.22
C CYS A 41 11.32 -2.46 1.98
N ASN A 42 12.10 -1.42 1.69
CA ASN A 42 11.88 -0.06 2.22
C ASN A 42 10.77 0.73 1.49
N GLY A 43 10.07 0.10 0.53
CA GLY A 43 9.04 0.75 -0.29
C GLY A 43 7.82 1.16 0.52
N ALA A 44 7.35 0.28 1.42
CA ALA A 44 6.20 0.55 2.29
C ALA A 44 6.48 1.76 3.19
N THR A 45 7.59 1.72 3.92
CA THR A 45 8.02 2.81 4.81
C THR A 45 8.22 4.14 4.07
N ARG A 46 8.83 4.13 2.87
CA ARG A 46 8.97 5.34 2.04
C ARG A 46 7.62 5.90 1.56
N GLY A 47 6.62 5.05 1.36
CA GLY A 47 5.25 5.46 1.08
C GLY A 47 4.58 6.07 2.31
N ALA A 48 4.71 5.40 3.46
CA ALA A 48 4.15 5.85 4.73
C ALA A 48 4.69 7.22 5.17
N ILE A 49 6.00 7.44 5.04
CA ILE A 49 6.63 8.75 5.34
C ILE A 49 6.00 9.86 4.49
N ARG A 50 5.79 9.64 3.19
CA ARG A 50 5.17 10.64 2.31
C ARG A 50 3.71 10.93 2.69
N LEU A 51 2.94 9.90 3.02
CA LEU A 51 1.57 10.06 3.50
C LEU A 51 1.52 10.86 4.81
N ALA A 52 2.40 10.53 5.77
CA ALA A 52 2.51 11.24 7.03
C ALA A 52 2.93 12.70 6.85
N GLN A 53 3.88 12.99 5.95
CA GLN A 53 4.28 14.36 5.60
C GLN A 53 3.14 15.18 4.97
N LEU A 54 2.18 14.53 4.33
CA LEU A 54 0.95 15.14 3.81
C LEU A 54 -0.19 15.18 4.83
N GLY A 55 0.09 14.89 6.11
CA GLY A 55 -0.89 14.90 7.19
C GLY A 55 -1.93 13.78 7.12
N ARG A 56 -1.65 12.70 6.38
CA ARG A 56 -2.58 11.59 6.19
C ARG A 56 -2.34 10.49 7.22
N PRO A 57 -3.38 9.97 7.90
CA PRO A 57 -3.23 8.82 8.80
C PRO A 57 -2.69 7.62 8.04
N VAL A 58 -1.67 6.96 8.58
CA VAL A 58 -1.03 5.83 7.90
C VAL A 58 -0.52 4.76 8.85
N LYS A 59 -0.63 3.50 8.43
CA LYS A 59 0.02 2.33 9.05
C LYS A 59 0.85 1.57 8.01
N VAL A 60 1.88 0.88 8.47
CA VAL A 60 2.66 -0.05 7.66
C VAL A 60 2.18 -1.47 7.97
N MET A 61 1.84 -2.24 6.93
CA MET A 61 1.60 -3.67 7.06
C MET A 61 2.96 -4.38 7.03
N VAL A 62 3.45 -4.74 8.21
CA VAL A 62 4.70 -5.49 8.39
C VAL A 62 4.56 -6.86 7.74
N GLY A 63 5.66 -7.43 7.24
CA GLY A 63 5.64 -8.70 6.50
C GLY A 63 5.32 -8.57 5.02
N GLY A 64 4.62 -7.52 4.59
CA GLY A 64 4.34 -7.26 3.17
C GLY A 64 3.47 -8.33 2.51
N VAL A 65 3.58 -8.45 1.18
CA VAL A 65 2.88 -9.50 0.41
C VAL A 65 3.35 -10.89 0.81
N THR A 66 4.64 -11.07 1.12
CA THR A 66 5.16 -12.37 1.57
C THR A 66 4.47 -12.82 2.86
N GLY A 67 4.40 -11.94 3.87
CA GLY A 67 3.72 -12.27 5.13
C GLY A 67 2.23 -12.56 4.93
N TRP A 68 1.55 -11.81 4.06
CA TRP A 68 0.15 -12.07 3.69
C TRP A 68 -0.06 -13.47 3.13
N VAL A 69 0.80 -13.91 2.21
CA VAL A 69 0.73 -15.25 1.61
C VAL A 69 1.14 -16.33 2.63
N ASP A 70 2.16 -16.07 3.45
CA ASP A 70 2.62 -17.00 4.49
C ASP A 70 1.53 -17.27 5.54
N GLU A 71 0.64 -16.30 5.79
CA GLU A 71 -0.55 -16.45 6.65
C GLU A 71 -1.73 -17.14 5.96
N GLY A 72 -1.59 -17.53 4.69
CA GLY A 72 -2.60 -18.29 3.94
C GLY A 72 -3.68 -17.44 3.29
N PHE A 73 -3.48 -16.13 3.13
CA PHE A 73 -4.44 -15.26 2.48
C PHE A 73 -4.23 -15.18 0.96
N GLU A 74 -5.35 -15.04 0.24
CA GLU A 74 -5.36 -14.97 -1.21
C GLU A 74 -4.95 -13.58 -1.75
N LEU A 75 -4.33 -13.56 -2.92
CA LEU A 75 -4.01 -12.34 -3.66
C LEU A 75 -5.02 -12.10 -4.78
N ALA A 76 -5.38 -10.84 -4.98
CA ALA A 76 -6.10 -10.41 -6.18
C ALA A 76 -5.12 -10.22 -7.35
N THR A 77 -5.63 -10.40 -8.56
CA THR A 77 -4.93 -10.03 -9.80
C THR A 77 -5.68 -8.90 -10.49
N ALA A 78 -5.03 -8.18 -11.41
CA ALA A 78 -5.68 -7.08 -12.14
C ALA A 78 -6.86 -7.54 -13.03
N ALA A 79 -7.06 -8.85 -13.22
CA ALA A 79 -8.18 -9.43 -13.96
C ALA A 79 -9.36 -9.86 -13.06
N SER A 80 -9.21 -9.74 -11.73
CA SER A 80 -10.17 -10.25 -10.74
C SER A 80 -10.91 -9.12 -9.99
N VAL A 81 -10.84 -7.89 -10.51
CA VAL A 81 -11.37 -6.66 -9.89
C VAL A 81 -12.69 -6.24 -10.51
#